data_AF-A0AAN7J9L2-F1
#
_entry.id   AF-A0AAN7J9L2-F1
#
_cell.length_a   1.000
_cell.length_b   1.000
_cell.length_c   1.000
_cell.angle_alpha   90.00
_cell.angle_beta   90.00
_cell.angle_gamma   90.00
#
_symmetry.space_group_name_H-M   'P 1'
#
loop_
_entity.id
_entity.type
_entity.pdbx_description
1 polymer ?
#
loop_
_entity_poly.entity_id
_entity_poly.type
_entity_poly.pdbx_seq_one_letter_code
_entity_poly.pdbx_strand_id
1 'polypeptide(L)'
;MIYTLLALLLVYPEHPVPYPWQRCYDTVTEVLFYKNLDDGTIVIDLRPGGGLQLTGQSSDRHPLFGDNQDDQNSLFLFYTNCLGSMIYVIVPERVQLCPFCGRFIS
;
A
#
# COMPACT_ATOMS: atom_id res chain seq x y z
N MET A 1 -3.27 -15.66 4.69
CA MET A 1 -2.19 -15.47 3.69
C MET A 1 -1.83 -14.01 3.46
N ILE A 2 -2.80 -13.09 3.33
CA ILE A 2 -2.49 -11.65 3.22
C ILE A 2 -1.94 -11.10 4.54
N TYR A 3 -2.49 -11.50 5.69
CA TYR A 3 -1.99 -11.07 6.99
C TYR A 3 -0.52 -11.47 7.25
N THR A 4 -0.07 -12.61 6.74
CA THR A 4 1.35 -13.02 6.83
C THR A 4 2.25 -12.16 5.96
N LEU A 5 1.80 -11.76 4.76
CA LEU A 5 2.50 -10.77 3.95
C LEU A 5 2.56 -9.42 4.67
N LEU A 6 1.44 -8.93 5.20
CA LEU A 6 1.36 -7.65 5.89
C LEU A 6 2.29 -7.60 7.11
N ALA A 7 2.31 -8.67 7.91
CA ALA A 7 3.22 -8.80 9.06
C ALA A 7 4.69 -8.78 8.65
N LEU A 8 5.05 -9.43 7.53
CA LEU A 8 6.41 -9.37 6.99
C LEU A 8 6.77 -7.94 6.56
N LEU A 9 5.88 -7.27 5.83
CA LEU A 9 6.10 -5.92 5.31
C LEU A 9 6.15 -4.83 6.38
N LEU A 10 5.57 -5.10 7.56
CA LEU A 10 5.70 -4.26 8.75
C LEU A 10 7.11 -4.30 9.34
N VAL A 11 7.71 -5.49 9.38
CA VAL A 11 9.01 -5.70 10.04
C VAL A 11 10.17 -5.53 9.06
N TYR A 12 10.00 -5.96 7.81
CA TYR A 12 11.03 -6.07 6.78
C TYR A 12 10.49 -5.67 5.39
N PRO A 13 10.21 -4.37 5.14
CA PRO A 13 9.57 -3.90 3.90
C PRO A 13 10.40 -4.20 2.64
N GLU A 14 11.73 -4.24 2.75
CA GLU A 14 12.62 -4.48 1.62
C GLU A 14 13.00 -5.95 1.41
N HIS A 15 12.63 -6.84 2.34
CA HIS A 15 13.04 -8.23 2.22
C HIS A 15 12.31 -8.94 1.09
N PRO A 16 12.95 -9.95 0.47
CA PRO A 16 12.27 -10.88 -0.41
C PRO A 16 11.04 -11.47 0.29
N VAL A 17 9.92 -11.47 -0.42
CA VAL A 17 8.70 -12.10 0.08
C VAL A 17 8.80 -13.62 -0.07
N PRO A 18 8.27 -14.40 0.89
CA PRO A 18 8.29 -15.86 0.81
C PRO A 18 7.28 -16.36 -0.22
N TYR A 19 7.50 -17.56 -0.77
CA TYR A 19 6.48 -18.29 -1.53
C TYR A 19 5.16 -18.38 -0.71
N PRO A 20 3.98 -18.21 -1.33
CA PRO A 20 3.71 -18.04 -2.76
C PRO A 20 3.69 -16.58 -3.26
N TRP A 21 4.21 -15.64 -2.48
CA TRP A 21 4.22 -14.24 -2.86
C TRP A 21 5.39 -13.90 -3.79
N GLN A 22 5.12 -13.00 -4.72
CA GLN A 22 6.12 -12.38 -5.58
C GLN A 22 6.02 -10.86 -5.46
N ARG A 23 7.15 -10.20 -5.19
CA ARG A 23 7.28 -8.72 -5.21
C ARG A 23 7.53 -8.27 -6.65
N CYS A 24 6.71 -7.36 -7.15
CA CYS A 24 6.74 -6.85 -8.51
C CYS A 24 6.77 -5.33 -8.49
N TYR A 25 7.54 -4.72 -9.39
CA TYR A 25 7.59 -3.27 -9.59
C TYR A 25 7.26 -2.98 -11.05
N ASP A 26 6.16 -2.27 -11.29
CA ASP A 26 5.81 -1.77 -12.62
C ASP A 26 6.54 -0.44 -12.85
N THR A 27 7.51 -0.44 -13.76
CA THR A 27 8.30 0.75 -14.06
C THR A 27 7.51 1.83 -14.82
N VAL A 28 6.37 1.50 -15.43
CA VAL A 28 5.57 2.47 -16.18
C VAL A 28 4.67 3.26 -15.25
N THR A 29 3.98 2.56 -14.35
CA THR A 29 3.11 3.20 -13.35
C THR A 29 3.83 3.55 -12.05
N GLU A 30 5.11 3.17 -11.96
CA GLU A 30 5.98 3.21 -10.79
C GLU A 30 5.50 2.35 -9.62
N VAL A 31 4.42 1.57 -9.75
CA VAL A 31 3.76 0.84 -8.65
C VAL A 31 4.52 -0.39 -8.16
N LEU A 32 4.71 -0.51 -6.84
CA LEU A 32 5.04 -1.78 -6.21
C LEU A 32 3.76 -2.55 -5.88
N PHE A 33 3.75 -3.83 -6.22
CA PHE A 33 2.67 -4.74 -5.86
C PHE A 33 3.18 -6.13 -5.55
N TYR A 34 2.39 -6.89 -4.80
CA TYR A 34 2.65 -8.27 -4.45
C TYR A 34 1.58 -9.15 -5.08
N LYS A 35 2.02 -10.17 -5.80
CA LYS A 35 1.14 -11.15 -6.42
C LYS A 35 1.28 -12.49 -5.72
N ASN A 36 0.15 -13.07 -5.33
CA ASN A 36 0.10 -14.45 -4.90
C ASN A 36 0.05 -15.36 -6.13
N LEU A 37 0.99 -16.29 -6.23
CA LEU A 37 1.11 -17.18 -7.39
C LEU A 37 0.10 -18.34 -7.38
N ASP A 38 -0.45 -18.69 -6.21
CA ASP A 38 -1.37 -19.82 -6.08
C ASP A 38 -2.81 -19.41 -6.46
N ASP A 39 -3.28 -18.25 -6.00
CA ASP A 39 -4.67 -17.80 -6.16
C ASP A 39 -4.83 -16.52 -7.01
N GLY A 40 -3.72 -15.90 -7.42
CA GLY A 40 -3.74 -14.68 -8.23
C GLY A 40 -4.06 -13.40 -7.47
N THR A 41 -4.20 -13.43 -6.14
CA THR A 41 -4.45 -12.24 -5.31
C THR A 41 -3.38 -11.18 -5.52
N ILE A 42 -3.81 -9.92 -5.67
CA ILE A 42 -2.93 -8.76 -5.84
C ILE A 42 -3.06 -7.84 -4.61
N VAL A 43 -1.91 -7.43 -4.08
CA VAL A 43 -1.79 -6.40 -3.03
C VAL A 43 -0.95 -5.25 -3.57
N ILE A 44 -1.54 -4.07 -3.71
CA ILE A 44 -0.84 -2.86 -4.16
C ILE A 44 -0.26 -2.14 -2.94
N ASP A 45 1.00 -1.72 -3.01
CA ASP A 45 1.68 -0.97 -1.96
C ASP A 45 1.73 0.52 -2.34
N LEU A 46 1.05 1.38 -1.58
CA LEU A 46 1.03 2.82 -1.82
C LEU A 46 1.86 3.59 -0.79
N ARG A 47 2.75 2.90 -0.06
CA ARG A 47 3.64 3.56 0.89
C ARG A 47 4.73 4.37 0.18
N PRO A 48 5.27 5.43 0.83
CA PRO A 48 6.51 6.05 0.40
C PRO A 48 7.64 5.00 0.35
N GLY A 49 8.29 4.84 -0.80
CA GLY A 49 9.27 3.75 -1.05
C GLY A 49 8.65 2.46 -1.64
N GLY A 50 7.33 2.35 -1.65
CA GLY A 50 6.53 1.29 -2.28
C GLY A 50 5.96 1.66 -3.64
N GLY A 51 6.46 2.69 -4.34
CA GLY A 51 6.14 2.86 -5.76
C GLY A 51 4.83 3.61 -6.11
N LEU A 52 4.18 4.33 -5.21
CA LEU A 52 3.24 5.35 -5.69
C LEU A 52 3.45 6.63 -4.91
N GLN A 53 4.29 7.53 -5.45
CA GLN A 53 4.34 8.90 -4.99
C GLN A 53 3.14 9.62 -5.60
N LEU A 54 1.98 9.53 -4.91
CA LEU A 54 0.77 10.27 -5.25
C LEU A 54 1.05 11.78 -5.20
N THR A 55 1.56 12.32 -6.29
CA THR A 55 1.76 13.76 -6.48
C THR A 55 0.45 14.37 -6.96
N GLY A 56 -0.47 14.58 -6.01
CA GLY A 56 -1.61 15.48 -6.16
C GLY A 56 -1.35 16.75 -5.35
N GLN A 57 -1.14 17.87 -6.04
CA GLN A 57 -0.84 19.18 -5.45
C GLN A 57 -1.83 19.61 -4.35
N SER A 58 -1.30 20.12 -3.22
CA SER A 58 -1.83 21.33 -2.59
C SER A 58 -0.79 21.99 -1.66
N SER A 59 -0.52 23.26 -1.97
CA SER A 59 0.13 24.33 -1.21
C SER A 59 0.45 24.14 0.27
N ASP A 60 1.65 24.63 0.62
CA ASP A 60 1.97 25.32 1.87
C ASP A 60 1.58 24.66 3.19
N ARG A 61 2.36 23.68 3.65
CA ARG A 61 2.55 23.48 5.09
C ARG A 61 4.01 23.17 5.42
N HIS A 62 4.64 24.15 6.08
CA HIS A 62 5.89 24.02 6.81
C HIS A 62 5.89 22.80 7.76
N PRO A 63 7.07 22.25 8.09
CA PRO A 63 7.21 21.05 8.88
C PRO A 63 6.98 21.37 10.36
N LEU A 64 5.84 20.96 10.89
CA LEU A 64 5.69 20.83 12.35
C LEU A 64 6.19 19.44 12.72
N PHE A 65 7.47 19.36 13.07
CA PHE A 65 7.98 18.32 13.96
C PHE A 65 7.18 18.42 15.27
N GLY A 66 6.08 17.68 15.33
CA GLY A 66 5.31 17.41 16.51
C GLY A 66 5.83 16.14 17.15
N ASP A 67 6.56 16.34 18.24
CA ASP A 67 7.00 15.34 19.20
C ASP A 67 5.82 14.45 19.63
N ASN A 68 5.72 13.23 19.09
CA ASN A 68 4.83 12.16 19.56
C ASN A 68 5.40 10.81 19.09
N GLN A 69 6.13 10.15 19.98
CA GLN A 69 6.87 8.91 19.77
C GLN A 69 6.02 7.61 19.85
N ASP A 70 4.73 7.62 19.49
CA ASP A 70 3.85 6.45 19.79
C ASP A 70 2.90 5.96 18.68
N ASP A 71 3.12 6.27 17.39
CA ASP A 71 2.20 5.79 16.31
C ASP A 71 2.86 5.44 14.95
N GLN A 72 4.17 5.15 14.92
CA GLN A 72 4.97 5.18 13.67
C GLN A 72 5.13 3.86 12.88
N ASN A 73 4.14 2.96 12.85
CA ASN A 73 4.19 1.88 11.83
C ASN A 73 2.84 1.21 11.52
N SER A 74 1.75 1.96 11.49
CA SER A 74 0.43 1.38 11.19
C SER A 74 0.24 1.20 9.68
N LEU A 75 0.28 -0.06 9.20
CA LEU A 75 -0.15 -0.39 7.84
C LEU A 75 -1.67 -0.50 7.80
N PHE A 76 -2.29 0.35 7.00
CA PHE A 76 -3.72 0.24 6.74
C PHE A 76 -3.92 -0.58 5.47
N LEU A 77 -4.76 -1.60 5.57
CA LEU A 77 -5.16 -2.45 4.47
C LEU A 77 -6.64 -2.28 4.22
N PHE A 78 -7.02 -1.99 2.99
CA PHE A 78 -8.41 -2.12 2.54
C PHE A 78 -8.46 -2.93 1.25
N TYR A 79 -9.65 -3.38 0.86
CA TYR A 79 -9.87 -4.03 -0.42
C TYR A 79 -10.77 -3.17 -1.30
N THR A 80 -10.58 -3.26 -2.61
CA THR A 80 -11.41 -2.60 -3.61
C THR A 80 -11.65 -3.52 -4.79
N ASN A 81 -12.80 -3.34 -5.44
CA ASN A 81 -13.16 -4.02 -6.68
C ASN A 81 -13.32 -3.06 -7.87
N CYS A 82 -12.93 -1.79 -7.70
CA CYS A 82 -13.14 -0.75 -8.70
C CYS A 82 -12.35 -0.96 -10.01
N LEU A 83 -11.35 -1.84 -9.99
CA LEU A 83 -10.56 -2.21 -11.16
C LEU A 83 -11.07 -3.51 -11.83
N GLY A 84 -12.30 -3.93 -11.53
CA GLY A 84 -12.91 -5.14 -12.11
C GLY A 84 -12.40 -6.46 -11.51
N SER A 85 -11.55 -6.39 -10.49
CA SER A 85 -11.03 -7.53 -9.73
C SER A 85 -10.88 -7.15 -8.27
N MET A 86 -10.98 -8.12 -7.37
CA MET A 86 -10.75 -7.90 -5.94
C MET A 86 -9.26 -7.71 -5.70
N ILE A 87 -8.88 -6.50 -5.28
CA ILE A 87 -7.50 -6.10 -5.03
C ILE A 87 -7.39 -5.55 -3.63
N TYR A 88 -6.30 -5.87 -2.95
CA TYR A 88 -5.97 -5.30 -1.66
C TYR A 88 -5.00 -4.14 -1.83
N VAL A 89 -5.10 -3.14 -0.97
CA VAL A 89 -4.31 -1.91 -1.07
C VAL A 89 -3.76 -1.59 0.31
N ILE A 90 -2.43 -1.49 0.39
CA ILE A 90 -1.71 -1.01 1.57
C ILE A 90 -1.50 0.49 1.40
N VAL A 91 -1.88 1.26 2.40
CA VAL A 91 -1.73 2.72 2.42
C VAL A 91 -1.00 3.20 3.68
N PRO A 92 -0.24 4.30 3.59
CA PRO A 92 0.49 4.85 4.74
C PRO A 92 -0.43 5.47 5.79
N GLU A 93 -1.63 5.87 5.41
CA GLU A 93 -2.61 6.52 6.27
C GLU A 93 -4.03 6.05 5.96
N ARG A 94 -4.94 6.19 6.92
CA ARG A 94 -6.33 5.80 6.74
C ARG A 94 -7.01 6.70 5.70
N VAL A 95 -7.31 6.13 4.54
CA VAL A 95 -8.06 6.82 3.48
C VAL A 95 -9.56 6.58 3.59
N GLN A 96 -10.36 7.60 3.26
CA GLN A 96 -11.82 7.49 3.16
C GLN A 96 -12.29 7.19 1.74
N LEU A 97 -11.49 7.57 0.74
CA LEU A 97 -11.79 7.42 -0.68
C LEU A 97 -10.75 6.50 -1.32
N CYS A 98 -11.22 5.66 -2.24
CA CYS A 98 -10.36 4.79 -3.03
C CYS A 98 -9.48 5.62 -3.96
N PRO A 99 -8.14 5.48 -3.93
CA PRO A 99 -7.23 6.28 -4.74
C PRO A 99 -7.37 6.02 -6.24
N PHE A 100 -7.97 4.88 -6.63
CA PHE A 100 -8.15 4.51 -8.03
C PHE A 100 -9.44 5.04 -8.66
N CYS A 101 -10.53 5.19 -7.89
CA CYS A 101 -11.85 5.57 -8.44
C CYS A 101 -12.57 6.69 -7.68
N GLY A 102 -12.01 7.18 -6.57
CA GLY A 102 -12.58 8.26 -5.76
C GLY A 102 -13.86 7.90 -4.98
N ARG A 103 -14.29 6.64 -4.97
CA ARG A 103 -15.46 6.19 -4.20
C ARG A 103 -15.11 5.92 -2.74
N PHE A 104 -16.09 6.02 -1.84
CA PHE A 104 -15.90 5.68 -0.43
C PHE A 104 -15.46 4.23 -0.24
N ILE A 105 -14.48 4.04 0.65
CA ILE A 105 -14.04 2.72 1.10
C ILE A 105 -14.98 2.29 2.22
N SER A 106 -15.68 1.17 2.00
CA SER A 106 -16.62 0.56 2.95
C SER A 106 -15.93 -0.38 3.93
#